data_AF-A0A6A1UJ42-F1
#
_entry.id   AF-A0A6A1UJ42-F1
#
_cell.length_a   1.000
_cell.length_b   1.000
_cell.length_c   1.000
_cell.angle_alpha   90.00
_cell.angle_beta   90.00
_cell.angle_gamma   90.00
#
_symmetry.space_group_name_H-M   'P 1'
#
loop_
_entity.id
_entity.type
_entity.pdbx_description
1 polymer ?
#
loop_
_entity_poly.entity_id
_entity_poly.type
_entity_poly.pdbx_seq_one_letter_code
_entity_poly.pdbx_strand_id
1 'polypeptide(L)'
;MAENNTTTTARPLKVIAGADAFGCPLKDTLVSYLRSLNIDVEDLGTSSYYSIGAEVGRRVSSSSATPAPTETRGLVSCGTGAGVAMFANKYPSVFAALCLTPDDALNSRSINNSNVLAVAGLSTSPDSAIEIVNTWLNTPFKSPCPASGSKPWPDDIQSFLDSSLTEMPKIGSQSGNDSDSSATCAICCLVKNRELNPIDLIPGGSMKILRESPTSAIVRFKAGSVEPAHHHTFGHDLMVLEGRKSVWNLTKRERYDLVVGDYLFTPAGDVHRVKYYEDTEFFIKWDGKWDLFFDEELEAAKTAIEKELENVSA
;
A
#
# COMPACT_ATOMS: atom_id res chain seq x y z
N MET A 1 16.50 23.58 -44.74
CA MET A 1 15.56 23.92 -43.67
C MET A 1 14.35 23.03 -43.86
N ALA A 2 14.26 21.95 -43.10
CA ALA A 2 13.11 21.05 -43.10
C ALA A 2 12.62 21.01 -41.65
N GLU A 3 11.55 21.73 -41.38
CA GLU A 3 10.87 21.72 -40.08
C GLU A 3 10.14 20.39 -39.94
N ASN A 4 10.62 19.55 -39.03
CA ASN A 4 9.91 18.35 -38.61
C ASN A 4 8.71 18.77 -37.76
N ASN A 5 7.52 18.85 -38.38
CA ASN A 5 6.25 18.88 -37.67
C ASN A 5 6.00 17.51 -37.02
N THR A 6 6.44 17.35 -35.77
CA THR A 6 5.99 16.26 -34.91
C THR A 6 4.54 16.53 -34.49
N THR A 7 3.58 16.01 -35.26
CA THR A 7 2.21 15.83 -34.81
C THR A 7 2.20 14.81 -33.68
N THR A 8 2.12 15.30 -32.44
CA THR A 8 1.87 14.50 -31.24
C THR A 8 0.51 13.82 -31.39
N THR A 9 0.49 12.52 -31.69
CA THR A 9 -0.75 11.73 -31.70
C THR A 9 -1.35 11.74 -30.30
N ALA A 10 -2.50 12.39 -30.12
CA ALA A 10 -3.20 12.45 -28.85
C ALA A 10 -3.54 11.02 -28.37
N ARG A 11 -3.26 10.72 -27.10
CA ARG A 11 -3.60 9.43 -26.50
C ARG A 11 -5.12 9.22 -26.56
N PRO A 12 -5.60 7.98 -26.78
CA PRO A 12 -7.02 7.67 -26.64
C PRO A 12 -7.55 8.15 -25.28
N LEU A 13 -8.74 8.74 -25.26
CA LEU A 13 -9.36 9.29 -24.07
C LEU A 13 -10.47 8.35 -23.58
N LYS A 14 -10.44 8.03 -22.28
CA LYS A 14 -11.53 7.38 -21.55
C LYS A 14 -12.11 8.33 -20.51
N VAL A 15 -13.42 8.42 -20.43
CA VAL A 15 -14.13 9.19 -19.40
C VAL A 15 -14.89 8.27 -18.46
N ILE A 16 -14.67 8.42 -17.16
CA ILE A 16 -15.45 7.75 -16.11
C ILE A 16 -16.54 8.72 -15.64
N ALA A 17 -17.81 8.36 -15.86
CA ALA A 17 -18.95 9.21 -15.55
C ALA A 17 -19.75 8.69 -14.36
N GLY A 18 -20.33 9.58 -13.55
CA GLY A 18 -21.22 9.21 -12.46
C GLY A 18 -22.02 10.39 -11.91
N ALA A 19 -23.20 10.13 -11.35
CA ALA A 19 -24.04 11.20 -10.79
C ALA A 19 -24.81 10.79 -9.53
N ASP A 20 -25.37 11.79 -8.85
CA ASP A 20 -26.52 11.54 -7.97
C ASP A 20 -27.86 11.69 -8.72
N ALA A 21 -28.96 11.47 -8.01
CA ALA A 21 -30.29 11.53 -8.60
C ALA A 21 -30.61 12.90 -9.23
N PHE A 22 -30.11 14.01 -8.65
CA PHE A 22 -30.31 15.35 -9.19
C PHE A 22 -29.42 15.65 -10.40
N GLY A 23 -28.24 15.01 -10.47
CA GLY A 23 -27.28 15.17 -11.56
C GLY A 23 -27.48 14.22 -12.74
N CYS A 24 -28.25 13.14 -12.57
CA CYS A 24 -28.37 12.04 -13.53
C CYS A 24 -28.82 12.51 -14.93
N PRO A 25 -29.89 13.32 -15.11
CA PRO A 25 -30.32 13.72 -16.45
C PRO A 25 -29.25 14.50 -17.22
N LEU A 26 -28.51 15.36 -16.52
CA LEU A 26 -27.42 16.14 -17.13
C LEU A 26 -26.22 15.24 -17.47
N LYS A 27 -25.85 14.29 -16.59
CA LYS A 27 -24.84 13.28 -16.88
C LYS A 27 -25.20 12.48 -18.13
N ASP A 28 -26.43 11.98 -18.25
CA ASP A 28 -26.87 11.16 -19.39
C ASP A 28 -26.77 11.91 -20.72
N THR A 29 -27.11 13.21 -20.71
CA THR A 29 -26.91 14.12 -21.85
C THR A 29 -25.43 14.17 -22.25
N LEU A 30 -24.55 14.44 -21.29
CA LEU A 30 -23.12 14.56 -21.54
C LEU A 30 -22.49 13.23 -21.96
N VAL A 31 -22.87 12.10 -21.35
CA VAL A 31 -22.42 10.76 -21.75
C VAL A 31 -22.81 10.47 -23.20
N SER A 32 -24.04 10.83 -23.60
CA SER A 32 -24.50 10.66 -24.99
C SER A 32 -23.71 11.51 -25.96
N TYR A 33 -23.42 12.77 -25.59
CA TYR A 33 -22.58 13.66 -26.39
C TYR A 33 -21.13 13.16 -26.51
N LEU A 34 -20.50 12.74 -25.40
CA LEU A 34 -19.14 12.20 -25.42
C LEU A 34 -19.03 10.95 -26.31
N ARG A 35 -20.02 10.05 -26.23
CA ARG A 35 -20.09 8.86 -27.10
C ARG A 35 -20.28 9.22 -28.57
N SER A 36 -20.99 10.30 -28.90
CA SER A 36 -21.13 10.75 -30.30
C SER A 36 -19.81 11.28 -30.88
N LEU A 37 -18.86 11.69 -30.03
CA LEU A 37 -17.49 12.03 -30.40
C LEU A 37 -16.54 10.81 -30.46
N ASN A 38 -17.07 9.58 -30.31
CA ASN A 38 -16.30 8.34 -30.22
C ASN A 38 -15.33 8.28 -29.03
N ILE A 39 -15.62 8.98 -27.93
CA ILE A 39 -14.88 8.87 -26.68
C ILE A 39 -15.38 7.64 -25.92
N ASP A 40 -14.48 6.83 -25.36
CA ASP A 40 -14.86 5.71 -24.48
C ASP A 40 -15.40 6.26 -23.16
N VAL A 41 -16.64 5.90 -22.81
CA VAL A 41 -17.31 6.37 -21.60
C VAL A 41 -17.80 5.20 -20.76
N GLU A 42 -17.15 5.02 -19.61
CA GLU A 42 -17.59 4.12 -18.56
C GLU A 42 -18.54 4.88 -17.62
N ASP A 43 -19.83 4.60 -17.76
CA ASP A 43 -20.87 5.20 -16.94
C ASP A 43 -21.16 4.32 -15.73
N LEU A 44 -20.77 4.79 -14.54
CA LEU A 44 -20.97 4.10 -13.27
C LEU A 44 -22.42 4.24 -12.75
N GLY A 45 -23.25 5.02 -13.45
CA GLY A 45 -24.65 5.24 -13.11
C GLY A 45 -24.84 6.24 -11.98
N THR A 46 -25.84 5.96 -11.15
CA THR A 46 -26.38 6.90 -10.17
C THR A 46 -26.31 6.33 -8.76
N SER A 47 -25.75 7.10 -7.82
CA SER A 47 -25.65 6.74 -6.39
C SER A 47 -25.72 8.00 -5.51
N SER A 48 -25.43 7.90 -4.21
CA SER A 48 -25.27 9.09 -3.38
C SER A 48 -24.08 9.93 -3.85
N TYR A 49 -24.18 11.26 -3.75
CA TYR A 49 -23.17 12.20 -4.27
C TYR A 49 -21.76 11.93 -3.72
N TYR A 50 -21.65 11.50 -2.45
CA TYR A 50 -20.38 11.19 -1.82
C TYR A 50 -19.79 9.85 -2.30
N SER A 51 -20.62 8.83 -2.51
CA SER A 51 -20.17 7.52 -2.99
C SER A 51 -19.76 7.58 -4.46
N ILE A 52 -20.57 8.21 -5.31
CA ILE A 52 -20.29 8.27 -6.75
C ILE A 52 -19.10 9.19 -7.06
N GLY A 53 -19.01 10.33 -6.37
CA GLY A 53 -17.85 11.23 -6.50
C GLY A 53 -16.57 10.53 -6.08
N ALA A 54 -16.61 9.81 -4.95
CA ALA A 54 -15.47 9.01 -4.47
C ALA A 54 -15.08 7.91 -5.46
N GLU A 55 -16.05 7.18 -6.02
CA GLU A 55 -15.76 6.11 -6.98
C GLU A 55 -15.11 6.64 -8.27
N VAL A 56 -15.64 7.73 -8.85
CA VAL A 56 -15.03 8.35 -10.03
C VAL A 56 -13.61 8.83 -9.71
N GLY A 57 -13.42 9.51 -8.58
CA GLY A 57 -12.10 9.93 -8.11
C GLY A 57 -11.12 8.75 -7.97
N ARG A 58 -11.56 7.64 -7.39
CA ARG A 58 -10.76 6.41 -7.23
C ARG A 58 -10.29 5.85 -8.56
N ARG A 59 -11.17 5.77 -9.57
CA ARG A 59 -10.86 5.24 -10.91
C ARG A 59 -9.85 6.13 -11.63
N VAL A 60 -10.07 7.45 -11.60
CA VAL A 60 -9.17 8.43 -12.22
C VAL A 60 -7.80 8.45 -11.53
N SER A 61 -7.77 8.42 -10.20
CA SER A 61 -6.54 8.34 -9.40
C SER A 61 -5.71 7.09 -9.76
N SER A 62 -6.36 5.92 -9.76
CA SER A 62 -5.70 4.64 -10.06
C SER A 62 -5.08 4.60 -11.45
N SER A 63 -5.72 5.23 -12.43
CA SER A 63 -5.21 5.32 -13.80
C SER A 63 -4.07 6.33 -14.00
N SER A 64 -3.89 7.26 -13.05
CA SER A 64 -2.84 8.28 -13.09
C SER A 64 -1.51 7.80 -12.50
N ALA A 65 -1.50 6.64 -11.84
CA ALA A 65 -0.32 6.09 -11.15
C ALA A 65 0.74 5.51 -12.09
N THR A 66 0.38 5.18 -13.34
CA THR A 66 1.31 4.65 -14.34
C THR A 66 1.10 5.36 -15.67
N PRO A 67 2.15 5.49 -16.51
CA PRO A 67 2.00 5.97 -17.87
C PRO A 67 1.19 4.95 -18.68
N ALA A 68 -0.13 5.09 -18.66
CA ALA A 68 -1.05 4.30 -19.47
C ALA A 68 -1.10 4.82 -20.91
N PRO A 69 -1.30 3.95 -21.90
CA PRO A 69 -1.49 4.36 -23.29
C PRO A 69 -2.77 5.19 -23.48
N THR A 70 -3.75 5.03 -22.58
CA THR A 70 -5.04 5.74 -22.58
C THR A 70 -5.06 6.77 -21.46
N GLU A 71 -5.45 7.99 -21.77
CA GLU A 71 -5.70 9.03 -20.77
C GLU A 71 -7.09 8.82 -20.16
N THR A 72 -7.19 8.79 -18.84
CA THR A 72 -8.47 8.66 -18.14
C THR A 72 -8.84 9.97 -17.46
N ARG A 73 -10.07 10.43 -17.69
CA ARG A 73 -10.66 11.64 -17.11
C ARG A 73 -11.97 11.30 -16.41
N GLY A 74 -12.44 12.15 -15.51
CA GLY A 74 -13.72 11.98 -14.83
C GLY A 74 -14.76 13.01 -15.23
N LEU A 75 -16.03 12.62 -15.18
CA LEU A 75 -17.19 13.49 -15.29
C LEU A 75 -18.16 13.17 -14.14
N VAL A 76 -18.47 14.15 -13.30
CA VAL A 76 -19.40 13.98 -12.19
C VAL A 76 -20.51 15.03 -12.20
N SER A 77 -21.71 14.64 -11.77
CA SER A 77 -22.84 15.56 -11.67
C SER A 77 -23.65 15.33 -10.40
N CYS A 78 -23.95 16.39 -9.67
CA CYS A 78 -25.00 16.39 -8.65
C CYS A 78 -25.79 17.69 -8.73
N GLY A 79 -26.76 17.90 -7.84
CA GLY A 79 -27.62 19.09 -7.91
C GLY A 79 -26.86 20.42 -8.07
N THR A 80 -25.84 20.66 -7.24
CA THR A 80 -24.97 21.85 -7.33
C THR A 80 -23.60 21.55 -7.96
N GLY A 81 -23.28 20.28 -8.22
CA GLY A 81 -21.96 19.82 -8.64
C GLY A 81 -20.85 19.88 -7.57
N ALA A 82 -20.99 20.70 -6.53
CA ALA A 82 -19.97 20.90 -5.50
C ALA A 82 -19.70 19.62 -4.69
N GLY A 83 -20.75 18.91 -4.27
CA GLY A 83 -20.62 17.73 -3.42
C GLY A 83 -19.82 16.61 -4.09
N VAL A 84 -20.15 16.25 -5.33
CA VAL A 84 -19.41 15.21 -6.07
C VAL A 84 -17.95 15.62 -6.32
N ALA A 85 -17.68 16.90 -6.58
CA ALA A 85 -16.31 17.41 -6.74
C ALA A 85 -15.49 17.27 -5.45
N MET A 86 -16.07 17.62 -4.30
CA MET A 86 -15.39 17.49 -3.00
C MET A 86 -14.96 16.05 -2.69
N PHE A 87 -15.82 15.07 -2.99
CA PHE A 87 -15.53 13.66 -2.74
C PHE A 87 -14.60 13.04 -3.80
N ALA A 88 -14.67 13.48 -5.06
CA ALA A 88 -13.70 13.08 -6.08
C ALA A 88 -12.27 13.52 -5.72
N ASN A 89 -12.11 14.76 -5.23
CA ASN A 89 -10.83 15.34 -4.80
C ASN A 89 -10.21 14.66 -3.55
N LYS A 90 -10.88 13.69 -2.91
CA LYS A 90 -10.29 12.94 -1.79
C LYS A 90 -9.23 11.93 -2.22
N TYR A 91 -9.14 11.65 -3.52
CA TYR A 91 -8.21 10.66 -4.06
C TYR A 91 -6.94 11.34 -4.59
N PRO A 92 -5.76 10.74 -4.37
CA PRO A 92 -4.49 11.30 -4.83
C PRO A 92 -4.50 11.61 -6.33
N SER A 93 -3.86 12.71 -6.71
CA SER A 93 -3.73 13.15 -8.11
C SER A 93 -5.07 13.41 -8.82
N VAL A 94 -6.18 13.56 -8.09
CA VAL A 94 -7.46 14.01 -8.65
C VAL A 94 -7.63 15.51 -8.42
N PHE A 95 -7.89 16.22 -9.50
CA PHE A 95 -8.17 17.64 -9.53
C PHE A 95 -9.54 17.85 -10.18
N ALA A 96 -10.59 17.69 -9.37
CA ALA A 96 -11.96 17.90 -9.76
C ALA A 96 -12.37 19.37 -9.63
N ALA A 97 -12.87 19.95 -10.71
CA ALA A 97 -13.33 21.35 -10.74
C ALA A 97 -14.82 21.41 -11.08
N LEU A 98 -15.59 22.16 -10.28
CA LEU A 98 -16.94 22.56 -10.64
C LEU A 98 -16.87 23.68 -11.67
N CYS A 99 -17.49 23.47 -12.82
CA CYS A 99 -17.60 24.48 -13.87
C CYS A 99 -19.07 24.78 -14.13
N LEU A 100 -19.45 26.05 -13.99
CA LEU A 100 -20.80 26.53 -14.29
C LEU A 100 -20.87 27.20 -15.67
N THR A 101 -19.72 27.58 -16.21
CA THR A 101 -19.57 28.25 -17.51
C THR A 101 -18.38 27.68 -18.30
N PRO A 102 -18.34 27.87 -19.64
CA PRO A 102 -17.17 27.53 -20.44
C PRO A 102 -15.88 28.21 -19.94
N ASP A 103 -15.98 29.45 -19.46
CA ASP A 103 -14.84 30.19 -18.89
C ASP A 103 -14.26 29.50 -17.65
N ASP A 104 -15.10 28.92 -16.79
CA ASP A 104 -14.64 28.10 -15.65
C ASP A 104 -13.90 26.85 -16.14
N ALA A 105 -14.41 26.21 -17.21
CA ALA A 105 -13.77 25.04 -17.81
C ALA A 105 -12.39 25.39 -18.40
N LEU A 106 -12.28 26.49 -19.14
CA LEU A 106 -11.02 27.02 -19.66
C LEU A 106 -10.02 27.27 -18.53
N ASN A 107 -10.43 28.01 -17.50
CA ASN A 107 -9.57 28.35 -16.37
C ASN A 107 -9.11 27.08 -15.64
N SER A 108 -10.02 26.14 -15.35
CA SER A 108 -9.67 24.92 -14.60
C SER A 108 -8.68 24.02 -15.35
N ARG A 109 -8.79 23.92 -16.67
CA ARG A 109 -7.84 23.16 -17.51
C ARG A 109 -6.51 23.86 -17.66
N SER A 110 -6.52 25.16 -17.93
CA SER A 110 -5.30 25.94 -18.12
C SER A 110 -4.46 26.02 -16.84
N ILE A 111 -5.10 26.26 -15.70
CA ILE A 111 -4.42 26.61 -14.44
C ILE A 111 -4.21 25.38 -13.57
N ASN A 112 -5.23 24.52 -13.44
CA ASN A 112 -5.20 23.41 -12.50
C ASN A 112 -4.94 22.05 -13.17
N ASN A 113 -4.90 22.02 -14.51
CA ASN A 113 -4.90 20.78 -15.28
C ASN A 113 -5.98 19.80 -14.82
N SER A 114 -7.18 20.31 -14.49
CA SER A 114 -8.26 19.52 -13.87
C SER A 114 -8.57 18.25 -14.66
N ASN A 115 -8.50 17.08 -14.03
CA ASN A 115 -8.72 15.78 -14.67
C ASN A 115 -10.12 15.18 -14.37
N VAL A 116 -10.91 15.88 -13.56
CA VAL A 116 -12.33 15.57 -13.35
C VAL A 116 -13.15 16.84 -13.52
N LEU A 117 -14.18 16.79 -14.37
CA LEU A 117 -15.16 17.86 -14.54
C LEU A 117 -16.37 17.58 -13.65
N ALA A 118 -16.79 18.56 -12.85
CA ALA A 118 -18.05 18.53 -12.13
C ALA A 118 -19.02 19.56 -12.71
N VAL A 119 -20.29 19.17 -12.91
CA VAL A 119 -21.37 20.03 -13.41
C VAL A 119 -22.56 20.06 -12.47
N ALA A 120 -23.32 21.15 -12.48
CA ALA A 120 -24.47 21.38 -11.60
C ALA A 120 -25.79 20.99 -12.28
N GLY A 121 -26.34 19.82 -11.93
CA GLY A 121 -27.56 19.27 -12.53
C GLY A 121 -28.81 20.13 -12.40
N LEU A 122 -28.90 20.99 -11.38
CA LEU A 122 -30.07 21.87 -11.14
C LEU A 122 -29.88 23.29 -11.66
N SER A 123 -28.68 23.66 -12.10
CA SER A 123 -28.35 25.05 -12.47
C SER A 123 -27.74 25.19 -13.86
N THR A 124 -27.34 24.10 -14.50
CA THR A 124 -26.73 24.10 -15.84
C THR A 124 -27.69 23.44 -16.84
N SER A 125 -27.99 24.13 -17.94
CA SER A 125 -28.79 23.55 -19.03
C SER A 125 -27.99 22.50 -19.81
N PRO A 126 -28.65 21.54 -20.49
CA PRO A 126 -27.99 20.57 -21.37
C PRO A 126 -27.03 21.19 -22.38
N ASP A 127 -27.46 22.24 -23.09
CA ASP A 127 -26.64 22.92 -24.11
C ASP A 127 -25.42 23.59 -23.48
N SER A 128 -25.60 24.30 -22.35
CA SER A 128 -24.48 24.92 -21.63
C SER A 128 -23.50 23.87 -21.12
N ALA A 129 -23.99 22.72 -20.63
CA ALA A 129 -23.14 21.63 -20.16
C ALA A 129 -22.33 21.02 -21.30
N ILE A 130 -22.90 20.91 -22.50
CA ILE A 130 -22.19 20.48 -23.71
C ILE A 130 -21.07 21.47 -24.05
N GLU A 131 -21.33 22.77 -24.01
CA GLU A 131 -20.30 23.79 -24.22
C GLU A 131 -19.19 23.71 -23.17
N ILE A 132 -19.55 23.52 -21.90
CA ILE A 132 -18.59 23.36 -20.79
C ILE A 132 -17.70 22.13 -21.01
N VAL A 133 -18.27 20.95 -21.26
CA VAL A 133 -17.48 19.73 -21.43
C VAL A 133 -16.62 19.81 -22.68
N ASN A 134 -17.13 20.36 -23.78
CA ASN A 134 -16.37 20.52 -25.01
C ASN A 134 -15.19 21.47 -24.81
N THR A 135 -15.41 22.58 -24.12
CA THR A 135 -14.35 23.52 -23.76
C THR A 135 -13.29 22.86 -22.87
N TRP A 136 -13.73 22.13 -21.84
CA TRP A 136 -12.86 21.42 -20.92
C TRP A 136 -12.02 20.33 -21.60
N LEU A 137 -12.60 19.58 -22.54
CA LEU A 137 -11.89 18.55 -23.30
C LEU A 137 -10.78 19.14 -24.17
N ASN A 138 -11.09 20.24 -24.86
CA ASN A 138 -10.22 20.82 -25.88
C ASN A 138 -9.19 21.83 -25.34
N THR A 139 -9.26 22.19 -24.06
CA THR A 139 -8.33 23.17 -23.47
C THR A 139 -7.04 22.49 -22.97
N PRO A 140 -5.87 22.80 -23.55
CA PRO A 140 -4.58 22.33 -23.07
C PRO A 140 -4.16 22.99 -21.76
N PHE A 141 -3.27 22.35 -21.00
CA PHE A 141 -2.66 22.96 -19.83
C PHE A 141 -1.80 24.18 -20.23
N LYS A 142 -1.79 25.23 -19.39
CA LYS A 142 -1.11 26.52 -19.65
C LYS A 142 -1.56 27.27 -20.92
N SER A 143 -2.72 26.95 -21.49
CA SER A 143 -3.24 27.74 -22.61
C SER A 143 -3.69 29.14 -22.15
N PRO A 144 -3.80 30.13 -23.05
CA PRO A 144 -4.51 31.35 -22.73
C PRO A 144 -5.93 31.05 -22.24
N CYS A 145 -6.35 31.71 -21.16
CA CYS A 145 -7.67 31.56 -20.56
C CYS A 145 -8.18 32.90 -20.01
N PRO A 146 -9.46 33.02 -19.61
CA PRO A 146 -10.00 34.28 -19.08
C PRO A 146 -9.17 34.89 -17.94
N ALA A 147 -8.65 34.07 -17.01
CA ALA A 147 -7.80 34.55 -15.90
C ALA A 147 -6.45 35.16 -16.35
N SER A 148 -5.95 34.77 -17.51
CA SER A 148 -4.75 35.38 -18.13
C SER A 148 -5.07 36.65 -18.96
N GLY A 149 -6.34 37.09 -18.96
CA GLY A 149 -6.82 38.08 -19.93
C GLY A 149 -6.79 37.56 -21.37
N SER A 150 -6.95 36.25 -21.55
CA SER A 150 -6.87 35.53 -22.83
C SER A 150 -5.53 35.73 -23.57
N LYS A 151 -4.43 35.85 -22.82
CA LYS A 151 -3.06 35.99 -23.34
C LYS A 151 -2.18 34.83 -22.89
N PRO A 152 -1.05 34.55 -23.58
CA PRO A 152 -0.07 33.60 -23.08
C PRO A 152 0.39 33.97 -21.66
N TRP A 153 0.62 32.95 -20.84
CA TRP A 153 1.17 33.15 -19.50
C TRP A 153 2.59 33.71 -19.58
N PRO A 154 2.93 34.72 -18.75
CA PRO A 154 4.32 35.13 -18.55
C PRO A 154 5.24 33.95 -18.15
N ASP A 155 6.53 34.05 -18.46
CA ASP A 155 7.48 32.93 -18.28
C ASP A 155 7.60 32.46 -16.82
N ASP A 156 7.48 33.37 -15.86
CA ASP A 156 7.46 33.07 -14.43
C ASP A 156 6.22 32.24 -14.05
N ILE A 157 5.05 32.58 -14.60
CA ILE A 157 3.82 31.82 -14.38
C ILE A 157 3.86 30.48 -15.10
N GLN A 158 4.43 30.40 -16.31
CA GLN A 158 4.62 29.12 -16.99
C GLN A 158 5.51 28.18 -16.18
N SER A 159 6.60 28.70 -15.61
CA SER A 159 7.50 27.94 -14.75
C SER A 159 6.80 27.47 -13.47
N PHE A 160 5.99 28.32 -12.85
CA PHE A 160 5.14 27.95 -11.71
C PHE A 160 4.16 26.81 -12.07
N LEU A 161 3.47 26.92 -13.20
CA LEU A 161 2.52 25.90 -13.66
C LEU A 161 3.22 24.57 -13.95
N ASP A 162 4.42 24.56 -14.51
CA ASP A 162 5.19 23.33 -14.72
C ASP A 162 5.56 22.64 -13.39
N SER A 163 6.02 23.41 -12.40
CA SER A 163 6.30 22.88 -11.05
C SER A 163 5.03 22.35 -10.37
N SER A 164 3.88 23.01 -10.59
CA SER A 164 2.62 22.66 -9.94
C SER A 164 2.15 21.23 -10.24
N LEU A 165 2.45 20.69 -11.43
CA LEU A 165 2.08 19.31 -11.78
C LEU A 165 2.77 18.26 -10.89
N THR A 166 3.93 18.61 -10.34
CA THR A 166 4.69 17.75 -9.43
C THR A 166 4.37 18.04 -7.97
N GLU A 167 4.05 19.30 -7.64
CA GLU A 167 3.80 19.74 -6.27
C GLU A 167 2.37 19.45 -5.81
N MET A 168 1.35 19.75 -6.63
CA MET A 168 -0.05 19.59 -6.24
C MET A 168 -0.41 18.15 -5.79
N PRO A 169 0.02 17.08 -6.48
CA PRO A 169 -0.27 15.71 -6.03
C PRO A 169 0.36 15.32 -4.69
N LYS A 170 1.37 16.06 -4.23
CA LYS A 170 2.04 15.84 -2.93
C LYS A 170 1.33 16.57 -1.78
N ILE A 171 0.38 17.46 -2.07
CA ILE A 171 -0.36 18.17 -1.03
C ILE A 171 -1.30 17.19 -0.33
N GLY A 172 -1.20 17.10 1.00
CA GLY A 172 -2.01 16.17 1.79
C GLY A 172 -1.53 14.72 1.75
N SER A 173 -0.55 14.37 0.90
CA SER A 173 0.26 13.18 1.16
C SER A 173 1.16 13.53 2.34
N GLN A 174 1.11 12.72 3.40
CA GLN A 174 2.04 12.91 4.50
C GLN A 174 3.45 12.69 3.96
N SER A 175 4.18 13.76 3.70
CA SER A 175 5.64 13.73 3.67
C SER A 175 6.13 13.61 5.13
N GLY A 176 5.85 12.47 5.74
CA GLY A 176 6.78 11.96 6.74
C GLY A 176 8.02 11.52 5.97
N ASN A 177 9.19 11.98 6.39
CA ASN A 177 10.47 11.36 6.05
C ASN A 177 10.55 9.93 6.60
N ASP A 178 9.63 9.05 6.19
CA ASP A 178 9.77 7.62 6.39
C ASP A 178 10.09 7.05 5.01
N SER A 179 11.39 6.87 4.79
CA SER A 179 11.94 5.92 3.82
C SER A 179 11.57 4.48 4.21
N ASP A 180 10.28 4.21 4.41
CA ASP A 180 9.78 2.88 4.69
C ASP A 180 8.67 2.60 3.68
N SER A 181 9.10 2.02 2.56
CA SER A 181 8.23 1.37 1.60
C SER A 181 7.53 0.21 2.30
N SER A 182 6.45 0.52 2.98
CA SER A 182 5.65 -0.46 3.68
C SER A 182 4.21 -0.01 3.52
N ALA A 183 3.53 -0.64 2.56
CA ALA A 183 2.09 -0.80 2.64
C ALA A 183 1.76 -1.05 4.11
N THR A 184 0.91 -0.22 4.71
CA THR A 184 0.57 -0.26 6.13
C THR A 184 -0.02 -1.61 6.49
N CYS A 185 0.87 -2.57 6.74
CA CYS A 185 0.52 -3.90 7.15
C CYS A 185 -0.17 -3.76 8.49
N ALA A 186 -1.46 -4.10 8.54
CA ALA A 186 -2.25 -4.01 9.76
C ALA A 186 -1.57 -4.76 10.92
N ILE A 187 -0.84 -5.84 10.62
CA ILE A 187 -0.03 -6.58 11.59
C ILE A 187 1.16 -5.72 12.08
N CYS A 188 1.90 -5.05 11.19
CA CYS A 188 3.01 -4.17 11.59
C CYS A 188 2.53 -3.01 12.47
N CYS A 189 1.37 -2.42 12.18
CA CYS A 189 0.79 -1.36 13.03
C CYS A 189 0.41 -1.88 14.42
N LEU A 190 -0.09 -3.11 14.53
CA LEU A 190 -0.39 -3.75 15.82
C LEU A 190 0.88 -4.10 16.60
N VAL A 191 1.98 -4.39 15.93
CA VAL A 191 3.28 -4.72 16.55
C VAL A 191 4.05 -3.46 16.95
N LYS A 192 3.96 -2.36 16.19
CA LYS A 192 4.75 -1.13 16.38
C LYS A 192 4.62 -0.50 17.78
N ASN A 193 3.48 -0.71 18.44
CA ASN A 193 3.19 -0.17 19.78
C ASN A 193 3.16 -1.23 20.89
N ARG A 194 3.58 -2.47 20.61
CA ARG A 194 3.72 -3.50 21.64
C ARG A 194 5.15 -3.51 22.18
N GLU A 195 5.34 -3.00 23.39
CA GLU A 195 6.51 -3.33 24.19
C GLU A 195 6.40 -4.78 24.67
N LEU A 196 7.08 -5.67 23.95
CA LEU A 196 7.22 -7.06 24.36
C LEU A 196 8.63 -7.18 24.95
N ASN A 197 8.70 -7.09 26.27
CA ASN A 197 9.95 -7.22 27.02
C ASN A 197 10.45 -8.68 26.92
N PRO A 198 11.71 -8.90 26.51
CA PRO A 198 12.29 -10.24 26.52
C PRO A 198 12.27 -10.82 27.94
N ILE A 199 11.94 -12.10 28.04
CA ILE A 199 12.00 -12.89 29.27
C ILE A 199 13.25 -13.77 29.16
N ASP A 200 14.14 -13.70 30.14
CA ASP A 200 15.30 -14.60 30.19
C ASP A 200 14.83 -16.04 30.46
N LEU A 201 15.33 -16.98 29.64
CA LEU A 201 15.00 -18.40 29.75
C LEU A 201 16.04 -19.13 30.62
N ILE A 202 17.27 -19.12 30.12
CA ILE A 202 18.48 -19.73 30.70
C ILE A 202 19.68 -18.87 30.29
N PRO A 203 20.90 -19.08 30.84
CA PRO A 203 22.06 -18.28 30.45
C PRO A 203 22.27 -18.22 28.94
N GLY A 204 22.25 -17.00 28.39
CA GLY A 204 22.40 -16.73 26.96
C GLY A 204 21.12 -16.86 26.13
N GLY A 205 20.00 -17.29 26.71
CA GLY A 205 18.71 -17.48 26.05
C GLY A 205 17.63 -16.50 26.53
N SER A 206 16.91 -15.88 25.60
CA SER A 206 15.77 -15.00 25.89
C SER A 206 14.60 -15.26 24.95
N MET A 207 13.38 -14.96 25.41
CA MET A 207 12.15 -15.20 24.67
C MET A 207 11.24 -13.98 24.67
N LYS A 208 10.63 -13.70 23.52
CA LYS A 208 9.66 -12.64 23.32
C LYS A 208 8.33 -13.24 22.86
N ILE A 209 7.33 -13.29 23.75
CA ILE A 209 5.99 -13.82 23.44
C ILE A 209 5.29 -12.88 22.44
N LEU A 210 4.88 -13.42 21.29
CA LEU A 210 4.15 -12.70 20.25
C LEU A 210 2.62 -12.85 20.41
N ARG A 211 2.17 -14.05 20.81
CA ARG A 211 0.77 -14.43 20.98
C ARG A 211 0.64 -15.47 22.09
N GLU A 212 -0.46 -15.44 22.85
CA GLU A 212 -0.71 -16.34 23.98
C GLU A 212 -1.56 -17.58 23.65
N SER A 213 -2.25 -17.64 22.49
CA SER A 213 -3.08 -18.80 22.13
C SER A 213 -3.46 -18.86 20.63
N PRO A 214 -2.99 -19.86 19.85
CA PRO A 214 -1.87 -20.74 20.20
C PRO A 214 -0.63 -19.90 20.48
N THR A 215 0.20 -20.34 21.41
CA THR A 215 1.30 -19.55 21.93
C THR A 215 2.41 -19.51 20.89
N SER A 216 2.98 -18.33 20.65
CA SER A 216 4.12 -18.19 19.76
C SER A 216 5.09 -17.14 20.28
N ALA A 217 6.37 -17.34 19.98
CA ALA A 217 7.43 -16.49 20.44
C ALA A 217 8.58 -16.39 19.45
N ILE A 218 9.36 -15.32 19.57
CA ILE A 218 10.72 -15.24 19.03
C ILE A 218 11.68 -15.57 20.16
N VAL A 219 12.56 -16.54 19.93
CA VAL A 219 13.57 -16.95 20.90
C VAL A 219 14.94 -16.63 20.34
N ARG A 220 15.82 -16.12 21.19
CA ARG A 220 17.19 -15.74 20.86
C ARG A 220 18.16 -16.40 21.80
N PHE A 221 19.19 -17.00 21.24
CA PHE A 221 20.33 -17.52 21.98
C PHE A 221 21.64 -16.92 21.48
N LYS A 222 22.54 -16.59 22.41
CA LYS A 222 23.90 -16.16 22.09
C LYS A 222 24.75 -17.33 21.60
N ALA A 223 25.70 -17.04 20.70
CA ALA A 223 26.68 -18.01 20.25
C ALA A 223 27.38 -18.70 21.43
N GLY A 224 27.49 -20.03 21.36
CA GLY A 224 28.08 -20.87 22.40
C GLY A 224 27.10 -21.29 23.50
N SER A 225 25.86 -20.81 23.50
CA SER A 225 24.85 -21.24 24.47
C SER A 225 24.46 -22.70 24.25
N VAL A 226 24.02 -23.35 25.34
CA VAL A 226 23.56 -24.74 25.35
C VAL A 226 22.24 -24.82 26.10
N GLU A 227 21.27 -25.49 25.50
CA GLU A 227 20.11 -26.00 26.24
C GLU A 227 20.42 -27.43 26.70
N PRO A 228 20.43 -27.71 28.01
CA PRO A 228 20.58 -29.07 28.54
C PRO A 228 19.48 -30.00 28.03
N ALA A 229 19.64 -31.31 28.21
CA ALA A 229 18.55 -32.23 27.91
C ALA A 229 17.27 -31.80 28.65
N HIS A 230 16.19 -31.62 27.89
CA HIS A 230 14.90 -31.21 28.43
C HIS A 230 13.76 -31.69 27.55
N HIS A 231 12.54 -31.63 28.09
CA HIS A 231 11.30 -31.87 27.35
C HIS A 231 10.23 -30.82 27.68
N HIS A 232 9.17 -30.83 26.87
CA HIS A 232 8.01 -29.95 26.99
C HIS A 232 6.71 -30.76 27.10
N THR A 233 5.70 -30.20 27.77
CA THR A 233 4.36 -30.82 27.84
C THR A 233 3.67 -30.84 26.47
N PHE A 234 3.91 -29.81 25.65
CA PHE A 234 3.31 -29.67 24.33
C PHE A 234 4.37 -29.80 23.24
N GLY A 235 3.97 -30.38 22.11
CA GLY A 235 4.81 -30.38 20.92
C GLY A 235 4.93 -28.97 20.36
N HIS A 236 6.06 -28.68 19.73
CA HIS A 236 6.34 -27.35 19.21
C HIS A 236 6.90 -27.38 17.79
N ASP A 237 6.47 -26.38 17.03
CA ASP A 237 6.95 -26.03 15.71
C ASP A 237 8.07 -24.99 15.84
N LEU A 238 9.19 -25.19 15.16
CA LEU A 238 10.30 -24.24 15.14
C LEU A 238 10.76 -23.92 13.72
N MET A 239 11.07 -22.66 13.45
CA MET A 239 11.74 -22.20 12.22
C MET A 239 12.92 -21.27 12.57
N VAL A 240 14.10 -21.55 12.02
CA VAL A 240 15.29 -20.70 12.21
C VAL A 240 15.19 -19.45 11.32
N LEU A 241 15.33 -18.28 11.93
CA LEU A 241 15.30 -16.98 11.27
C LEU A 241 16.70 -16.42 11.05
N GLU A 242 17.60 -16.63 12.02
CA GLU A 242 19.00 -16.21 11.96
C GLU A 242 19.90 -17.25 12.67
N GLY A 243 21.17 -17.35 12.24
CA GLY A 243 22.18 -18.19 12.88
C GLY A 243 22.09 -19.69 12.56
N ARG A 244 22.71 -20.49 13.41
CA ARG A 244 22.86 -21.94 13.24
C ARG A 244 22.89 -22.68 14.57
N LYS A 245 22.16 -23.80 14.64
CA LYS A 245 22.11 -24.66 15.83
C LYS A 245 22.06 -26.15 15.50
N SER A 246 22.46 -26.99 16.45
CA SER A 246 22.24 -28.44 16.41
C SER A 246 21.23 -28.83 17.47
N VAL A 247 20.26 -29.66 17.12
CA VAL A 247 19.29 -30.27 18.02
C VAL A 247 19.52 -31.77 18.03
N TRP A 248 19.81 -32.33 19.21
CA TRP A 248 19.88 -33.76 19.45
C TRP A 248 18.58 -34.22 20.07
N ASN A 249 17.75 -34.96 19.33
CA ASN A 249 16.60 -35.65 19.89
C ASN A 249 17.09 -36.95 20.53
N LEU A 250 17.20 -36.95 21.86
CA LEU A 250 17.75 -38.07 22.64
C LEU A 250 16.76 -39.24 22.71
N THR A 251 15.46 -38.96 22.66
CA THR A 251 14.40 -39.99 22.58
C THR A 251 14.54 -40.82 21.31
N LYS A 252 14.72 -40.15 20.15
CA LYS A 252 14.83 -40.79 18.84
C LYS A 252 16.26 -41.17 18.44
N ARG A 253 17.25 -40.65 19.15
CA ARG A 253 18.69 -40.76 18.84
C ARG A 253 19.03 -40.20 17.46
N GLU A 254 18.43 -39.05 17.16
CA GLU A 254 18.61 -38.32 15.91
C GLU A 254 19.23 -36.96 16.17
N ARG A 255 19.99 -36.45 15.20
CA ARG A 255 20.59 -35.12 15.24
C ARG A 255 20.14 -34.31 14.03
N TYR A 256 19.78 -33.07 14.28
CA TYR A 256 19.33 -32.10 13.28
C TYR A 256 20.23 -30.87 13.35
N ASP A 257 20.98 -30.60 12.29
CA ASP A 257 21.76 -29.37 12.14
C ASP A 257 20.90 -28.37 11.34
N LEU A 258 20.47 -27.30 11.99
CA LEU A 258 19.50 -26.33 11.46
C LEU A 258 20.18 -25.00 11.14
N VAL A 259 19.91 -24.47 9.95
CA VAL A 259 20.30 -23.13 9.47
C VAL A 259 19.08 -22.30 9.11
N VAL A 260 19.30 -21.03 8.73
CA VAL A 260 18.23 -20.10 8.33
C VAL A 260 17.28 -20.73 7.30
N GLY A 261 15.99 -20.71 7.61
CA GLY A 261 14.93 -21.27 6.78
C GLY A 261 14.54 -22.72 7.13
N ASP A 262 15.37 -23.44 7.89
CA ASP A 262 15.03 -24.80 8.30
C ASP A 262 13.92 -24.83 9.36
N TYR A 263 13.13 -25.89 9.29
CA TYR A 263 12.00 -26.15 10.18
C TYR A 263 12.17 -27.48 10.90
N LEU A 264 11.79 -27.53 12.18
CA LEU A 264 11.77 -28.75 12.98
C LEU A 264 10.52 -28.79 13.86
N PHE A 265 9.78 -29.90 13.78
CA PHE A 265 8.73 -30.23 14.74
C PHE A 265 9.28 -31.19 15.81
N THR A 266 9.11 -30.83 17.08
CA THR A 266 9.45 -31.70 18.21
C THR A 266 8.18 -32.13 18.92
N PRO A 267 7.83 -33.43 18.92
CA PRO A 267 6.67 -33.95 19.64
C PRO A 267 6.72 -33.69 21.16
N ALA A 268 5.54 -33.63 21.77
CA ALA A 268 5.41 -33.56 23.22
C ALA A 268 6.14 -34.72 23.91
N GLY A 269 6.91 -34.43 24.96
CA GLY A 269 7.66 -35.41 25.73
C GLY A 269 8.94 -35.95 25.07
N ASP A 270 9.28 -35.57 23.83
CA ASP A 270 10.59 -35.89 23.27
C ASP A 270 11.68 -35.10 24.01
N VAL A 271 12.67 -35.82 24.57
CA VAL A 271 13.80 -35.23 25.26
C VAL A 271 14.83 -34.82 24.23
N HIS A 272 15.28 -33.56 24.28
CA HIS A 272 16.26 -33.05 23.36
C HIS A 272 17.26 -32.09 24.02
N ARG A 273 18.42 -31.96 23.38
CA ARG A 273 19.52 -31.06 23.78
C ARG A 273 19.87 -30.16 22.60
N VAL A 274 20.30 -28.92 22.85
CA VAL A 274 20.57 -27.96 21.78
C VAL A 274 21.90 -27.25 22.00
N LYS A 275 22.66 -27.03 20.92
CA LYS A 275 23.85 -26.17 20.90
C LYS A 275 23.70 -25.08 19.84
N TYR A 276 23.99 -23.85 20.24
CA TYR A 276 23.98 -22.67 19.37
C TYR A 276 25.40 -22.32 18.97
N TYR A 277 25.71 -22.35 17.67
CA TYR A 277 27.07 -22.04 17.18
C TYR A 277 27.25 -20.56 16.85
N GLU A 278 26.16 -19.87 16.57
CA GLU A 278 26.08 -18.45 16.23
C GLU A 278 25.00 -17.79 17.08
N ASP A 279 24.96 -16.46 17.11
CA ASP A 279 23.79 -15.75 17.62
C ASP A 279 22.60 -16.20 16.78
N THR A 280 21.64 -16.88 17.42
CA THR A 280 20.57 -17.60 16.72
C THR A 280 19.23 -17.05 17.15
N GLU A 281 18.40 -16.69 16.17
CA GLU A 281 17.01 -16.30 16.34
C GLU A 281 16.10 -17.33 15.67
N PHE A 282 15.05 -17.76 16.36
CA PHE A 282 14.05 -18.65 15.78
C PHE A 282 12.64 -18.31 16.25
N PHE A 283 11.68 -18.56 15.35
CA PHE A 283 10.27 -18.56 15.68
C PHE A 283 9.89 -19.93 16.25
N ILE A 284 9.12 -19.93 17.34
CA ILE A 284 8.58 -21.15 17.93
C ILE A 284 7.09 -20.99 18.26
N LYS A 285 6.30 -22.05 18.03
CA LYS A 285 4.87 -22.10 18.28
C LYS A 285 4.48 -23.42 18.94
N TRP A 286 3.59 -23.36 19.93
CA TRP A 286 3.07 -24.51 20.67
C TRP A 286 1.67 -24.19 21.23
N ASP A 287 1.00 -25.20 21.77
CA ASP A 287 -0.28 -25.03 22.45
C ASP A 287 -0.10 -24.85 23.96
N GLY A 288 -0.94 -24.03 24.61
CA GLY A 288 -0.92 -23.88 26.06
C GLY A 288 0.24 -23.04 26.61
N LYS A 289 0.54 -23.20 27.91
CA LYS A 289 1.59 -22.44 28.60
C LYS A 289 2.98 -23.00 28.28
N TRP A 290 3.99 -22.13 28.22
CA TRP A 290 5.39 -22.54 28.08
C TRP A 290 5.88 -23.26 29.33
N ASP A 291 6.59 -24.37 29.14
CA ASP A 291 7.34 -25.09 30.17
C ASP A 291 8.67 -25.60 29.62
N LEU A 292 9.68 -25.77 30.48
CA LEU A 292 10.88 -26.56 30.21
C LEU A 292 11.13 -27.45 31.43
N PHE A 293 11.19 -28.75 31.21
CA PHE A 293 11.59 -29.71 32.23
C PHE A 293 13.02 -30.16 31.93
N PHE A 294 13.99 -29.66 32.70
CA PHE A 294 15.38 -30.05 32.54
C PHE A 294 15.61 -31.46 33.12
N ASP A 295 16.10 -32.34 32.26
CA ASP A 295 16.45 -33.73 32.56
C ASP A 295 17.97 -33.90 32.79
N GLU A 296 18.75 -32.82 32.65
CA GLU A 296 20.21 -32.80 32.74
C GLU A 296 20.72 -31.45 33.27
N GLU A 297 21.85 -31.47 33.98
CA GLU A 297 22.56 -30.26 34.39
C GLU A 297 23.38 -29.63 33.24
N LEU A 298 23.51 -28.31 33.23
CA LEU A 298 24.18 -27.58 32.14
C LEU A 298 25.64 -28.00 31.89
N GLU A 299 26.41 -28.28 32.94
CA GLU A 299 27.81 -28.70 32.78
C GLU A 299 27.93 -30.12 32.21
N ALA A 300 27.00 -31.01 32.58
CA ALA A 300 26.91 -32.34 31.99
C ALA A 300 26.57 -32.26 30.49
N ALA A 301 25.64 -31.37 30.12
CA ALA A 301 25.27 -31.13 28.73
C ALA A 301 26.46 -30.64 27.89
N LYS A 302 27.24 -29.66 28.39
CA LYS A 302 28.44 -29.16 27.71
C LYS A 302 29.46 -30.27 27.45
N THR A 303 29.77 -31.05 28.49
CA THR A 303 30.73 -32.16 28.43
C THR A 303 30.28 -33.22 27.41
N ALA A 304 28.99 -33.56 27.41
CA ALA A 304 28.44 -34.54 26.47
C ALA A 304 28.57 -34.08 25.01
N ILE A 305 28.31 -32.80 24.73
CA ILE A 305 28.41 -32.25 23.38
C ILE A 305 29.87 -32.20 22.90
N GLU A 306 30.81 -31.79 23.76
CA GLU A 306 32.24 -31.77 23.42
C GLU A 306 32.73 -33.15 22.99
N LYS A 307 32.43 -34.18 23.79
CA LYS A 307 32.78 -35.57 23.49
C LYS A 307 32.21 -36.05 22.16
N GLU A 308 30.99 -35.64 21.80
CA GLU A 308 30.38 -36.06 20.54
C GLU A 308 31.00 -35.34 19.34
N LEU A 309 31.30 -34.04 19.46
CA LEU A 309 31.96 -33.28 18.40
C LEU A 309 33.38 -33.80 18.12
N GLU A 310 34.11 -34.24 19.15
CA GLU A 310 35.40 -34.92 19.00
C GLU A 310 35.27 -36.23 18.21
N ASN A 311 34.21 -37.01 18.45
CA ASN A 311 33.99 -38.27 17.73
C ASN A 311 33.56 -38.11 16.27
N VAL A 312 33.01 -36.95 15.88
CA VAL A 312 32.61 -36.65 14.48
C VAL A 312 33.79 -36.06 13.68
N SER A 313 34.84 -35.60 14.35
CA SER A 313 36.04 -35.01 13.74
C SER A 313 37.25 -35.97 13.64
N ALA A 314 37.07 -37.22 14.07
CA ALA A 314 38.00 -38.34 13.92
C ALA A 314 37.55 -39.30 12.80
#